data_AF-A0AAD4E742-F1
#
_entry.id   AF-A0AAD4E742-F1
#
_cell.length_a   1.000
_cell.length_b   1.000
_cell.length_c   1.000
_cell.angle_alpha   90.00
_cell.angle_beta   90.00
_cell.angle_gamma   90.00
#
_symmetry.space_group_name_H-M   'P 1'
#
loop_
_entity.id
_entity.type
_entity.pdbx_description
1 polymer ?
#
loop_
_entity_poly.entity_id
_entity_poly.type
_entity_poly.pdbx_seq_one_letter_code
_entity_poly.pdbx_strand_id
1 'polypeptide(L)'
;LYVYECQWDKNHSPCGMHIEGDQASVTDHLARFHGFTGGEGDTTCLWDGCTSKKRTAMKGTSIARHLVTHIGYKIKCTACNVDYARED
;
A
#
# COMPACT_ATOMS: atom_id res chain seq x y z
N LEU A 1 0.09 16.96 -5.51
CA LEU A 1 -0.21 15.52 -5.61
C LEU A 1 1.12 14.79 -5.55
N TYR A 2 1.33 13.91 -4.56
CA TYR A 2 2.57 13.12 -4.46
C TYR A 2 2.28 11.72 -4.97
N VAL A 3 2.97 11.31 -6.03
CA VAL A 3 2.91 9.97 -6.61
C VAL A 3 4.18 9.20 -6.26
N TYR A 4 4.04 7.90 -6.07
CA TYR A 4 5.11 7.02 -5.60
C TYR A 4 5.21 5.79 -6.48
N GLU A 5 6.42 5.27 -6.63
CA GLU A 5 6.66 4.07 -7.42
C GLU A 5 6.17 2.82 -6.67
N CYS A 6 5.30 2.06 -7.33
CA CYS A 6 4.81 0.79 -6.84
C CYS A 6 5.91 -0.27 -6.96
N GLN A 7 6.40 -0.75 -5.82
CA GLN A 7 7.40 -1.83 -5.74
C GLN A 7 6.75 -3.18 -5.41
N TRP A 8 5.48 -3.35 -5.80
CA TRP A 8 4.82 -4.65 -5.70
C TRP A 8 5.48 -5.61 -6.69
N ASP A 9 6.15 -6.63 -6.17
CA ASP A 9 6.89 -7.62 -6.95
C ASP A 9 6.09 -8.91 -7.09
N LYS A 10 5.66 -9.20 -8.32
CA LYS A 10 5.07 -10.51 -8.62
C LYS A 10 6.11 -11.34 -9.36
N ASN A 11 6.83 -12.19 -8.62
CA ASN A 11 7.78 -13.15 -9.18
C ASN A 11 8.98 -12.46 -9.88
N HIS A 12 9.72 -11.60 -9.16
CA HIS A 12 10.87 -10.84 -9.69
C HIS A 12 10.53 -9.85 -10.82
N SER A 13 9.25 -9.49 -10.93
CA SER A 13 8.78 -8.44 -11.83
C SER A 13 8.16 -7.32 -10.98
N PRO A 14 8.94 -6.28 -10.62
CA PRO A 14 8.41 -5.12 -9.93
C PRO A 14 7.43 -4.37 -10.84
N CYS A 15 6.37 -3.82 -10.23
CA CYS A 15 5.33 -3.09 -10.94
C CYS A 15 5.87 -1.84 -11.66
N GLY A 16 6.62 -0.98 -10.98
CA GLY A 16 7.24 0.23 -11.54
C GLY A 16 6.26 1.35 -11.95
N MET A 17 4.94 1.15 -11.75
CA MET A 17 3.95 2.18 -12.02
C MET A 17 3.84 3.19 -10.87
N HIS A 18 3.46 4.42 -11.21
CA HIS A 18 3.26 5.48 -10.23
C HIS A 18 1.83 5.44 -9.70
N ILE A 19 1.69 5.45 -8.38
CA ILE A 19 0.41 5.43 -7.67
C ILE A 19 0.34 6.56 -6.66
N GLU A 20 -0.86 7.07 -6.42
CA GLU A 20 -1.08 8.00 -5.31
C GLU A 20 -0.93 7.25 -3.98
N GLY A 21 -0.43 7.96 -2.97
CA GLY A 21 -0.08 7.35 -1.69
C GLY A 21 -1.26 7.07 -0.76
N ASP A 22 -2.49 7.40 -1.14
CA ASP A 22 -3.68 7.15 -0.32
C ASP A 22 -4.17 5.70 -0.45
N GLN A 23 -4.94 5.26 0.56
CA GLN A 23 -5.42 3.87 0.63
C GLN A 23 -6.38 3.50 -0.51
N ALA A 24 -7.21 4.43 -0.99
CA ALA A 24 -8.19 4.13 -2.04
C ALA A 24 -7.48 3.90 -3.39
N SER A 25 -6.53 4.78 -3.75
CA SER A 25 -5.71 4.65 -4.95
C SER A 25 -4.86 3.39 -4.96
N VAL A 26 -4.26 3.05 -3.82
CA VAL A 26 -3.54 1.77 -3.66
C VAL A 26 -4.47 0.58 -3.85
N THR A 27 -5.69 0.63 -3.30
CA THR A 27 -6.68 -0.46 -3.44
C THR A 27 -7.12 -0.62 -4.89
N ASP A 28 -7.47 0.47 -5.57
CA ASP A 28 -7.84 0.47 -7.00
C ASP A 28 -6.69 -0.08 -7.86
N HIS A 29 -5.45 0.37 -7.58
CA HIS A 29 -4.28 -0.10 -8.29
C HIS A 29 -4.05 -1.61 -8.15
N LEU A 30 -4.12 -2.13 -6.92
CA LEU A 30 -3.99 -3.56 -6.65
C LEU A 30 -5.05 -4.38 -7.41
N ALA A 31 -6.30 -3.92 -7.41
CA ALA A 31 -7.38 -4.60 -8.09
C ALA A 31 -7.19 -4.61 -9.62
N ARG A 32 -6.83 -3.47 -10.21
CA ARG A 32 -6.77 -3.29 -11.67
C ARG A 32 -5.51 -3.83 -12.31
N PHE A 33 -4.36 -3.65 -11.66
CA PHE A 33 -3.06 -3.98 -12.23
C PHE A 33 -2.48 -5.30 -11.70
N HIS A 34 -2.88 -5.72 -10.50
CA HIS A 34 -2.39 -6.96 -9.89
C HIS A 34 -3.47 -8.03 -9.74
N GLY A 35 -4.72 -7.74 -10.09
CA GLY A 35 -5.85 -8.64 -9.89
C GLY A 35 -6.07 -8.99 -8.42
N PHE A 36 -5.54 -8.17 -7.52
CA PHE A 36 -5.62 -8.39 -6.09
C PHE A 36 -6.86 -7.70 -5.54
N THR A 37 -7.88 -8.49 -5.23
CA THR A 37 -9.09 -8.04 -4.55
C THR A 37 -9.00 -8.49 -3.10
N GLY A 38 -8.91 -7.53 -2.17
CA GLY A 38 -8.81 -7.84 -0.74
C GLY A 38 -9.94 -8.74 -0.28
N GLY A 39 -9.60 -9.91 0.27
CA GLY A 39 -10.54 -10.87 0.83
C GLY A 39 -10.36 -11.10 2.33
N GLU A 40 -11.21 -11.93 2.92
CA GLU A 40 -11.11 -12.34 4.33
C GLU A 40 -9.97 -13.33 4.61
N GLY A 41 -9.42 -13.94 3.56
CA GLY A 41 -8.29 -14.86 3.66
C GLY A 41 -6.98 -14.16 4.04
N ASP A 42 -6.07 -14.95 4.61
CA ASP A 42 -4.69 -14.56 4.81
C ASP A 42 -4.00 -14.35 3.46
N THR A 43 -3.25 -13.26 3.38
CA THR A 43 -2.49 -12.87 2.21
C THR A 43 -1.06 -12.48 2.58
N THR A 44 -0.21 -12.52 1.56
CA THR A 44 1.19 -12.15 1.67
C THR A 44 1.45 -10.79 1.03
N CYS A 45 2.16 -9.92 1.74
CA CYS A 45 2.68 -8.68 1.17
C CYS A 45 3.88 -8.98 0.26
N LEU A 46 3.70 -8.68 -1.02
CA LEU A 46 4.68 -8.87 -2.08
C LEU A 46 5.49 -7.61 -2.38
N TRP A 47 5.46 -6.61 -1.50
CA TRP A 47 6.29 -5.43 -1.66
C TRP A 47 7.76 -5.77 -1.50
N ASP A 48 8.61 -5.25 -2.39
CA ASP A 48 10.05 -5.46 -2.32
C ASP A 48 10.63 -5.00 -0.97
N GLY A 49 11.47 -5.82 -0.35
CA GLY A 49 12.08 -5.46 0.94
C GLY A 49 11.14 -5.35 2.16
N CYS A 50 9.86 -5.74 2.09
CA CYS A 50 8.97 -5.72 3.27
C CYS A 50 9.46 -6.64 4.41
N THR A 51 9.96 -6.07 5.50
CA THR A 51 10.48 -6.80 6.67
C THR A 51 9.45 -7.05 7.77
N SER A 52 8.18 -6.71 7.53
CA SER A 52 7.13 -6.85 8.54
C SER A 52 6.93 -8.31 8.94
N LYS A 53 6.93 -8.60 10.25
CA LYS A 53 6.62 -9.94 10.78
C LYS A 53 5.25 -10.46 10.37
N LYS A 54 4.31 -9.55 10.05
CA LYS A 54 2.96 -9.90 9.60
C LYS A 54 2.86 -10.15 8.10
N ARG A 55 3.96 -10.00 7.35
CA ARG A 55 3.98 -10.07 5.87
C ARG A 55 3.22 -11.25 5.29
N THR A 56 3.24 -12.43 5.91
CA THR A 56 2.65 -13.67 5.39
C THR A 56 1.29 -14.05 5.99
N ALA A 57 0.78 -13.25 6.93
CA ALA A 57 -0.46 -13.52 7.67
C ALA A 57 -1.25 -12.21 7.85
N MET A 58 -1.42 -11.47 6.75
CA MET A 58 -2.24 -10.26 6.73
C MET A 58 -3.61 -10.59 6.19
N LYS A 59 -4.66 -10.02 6.76
CA LYS A 59 -5.97 -10.05 6.09
C LYS A 59 -5.86 -9.30 4.76
N GLY A 60 -6.45 -9.85 3.69
CA GLY A 60 -6.48 -9.20 2.38
C GLY A 60 -7.05 -7.77 2.43
N THR A 61 -8.07 -7.55 3.27
CA THR A 61 -8.64 -6.22 3.53
C THR A 61 -7.66 -5.21 4.16
N SER A 62 -6.58 -5.67 4.80
CA SER A 62 -5.56 -4.82 5.42
C SER A 62 -4.35 -4.56 4.52
N ILE A 63 -4.24 -5.20 3.35
CA ILE A 63 -3.03 -5.09 2.53
C ILE A 63 -2.84 -3.67 1.99
N ALA A 64 -3.91 -3.03 1.49
CA ALA A 64 -3.79 -1.70 0.89
C ALA A 64 -3.28 -0.69 1.93
N ARG A 65 -3.89 -0.71 3.12
CA ARG A 65 -3.43 0.09 4.26
C ARG A 65 -1.98 -0.22 4.66
N HIS A 66 -1.56 -1.48 4.57
CA HIS A 66 -0.17 -1.84 4.83
C HIS A 66 0.77 -1.26 3.76
N LEU A 67 0.40 -1.27 2.48
CA LEU A 67 1.24 -0.73 1.41
C LEU A 67 1.44 0.78 1.50
N VAL A 68 0.44 1.53 1.97
CA VAL A 68 0.58 2.95 2.31
C VAL A 68 1.78 3.20 3.24
N THR A 69 2.11 2.25 4.12
CA THR A 69 3.27 2.36 5.03
C THR A 69 4.61 2.23 4.31
N HIS A 70 4.68 1.50 3.20
CA HIS A 70 5.88 1.43 2.36
C HIS A 70 6.03 2.67 1.50
N ILE A 71 4.91 3.16 1.00
CA ILE A 71 4.85 4.39 0.21
C ILE A 71 5.25 5.61 1.04
N GLY A 72 5.06 5.57 2.36
CA GLY A 72 5.46 6.65 3.27
C GLY A 72 4.55 7.86 3.17
N TYR A 73 3.33 7.68 2.65
CA TYR A 73 2.32 8.73 2.62
C TYR A 73 1.99 9.19 4.04
N LYS A 74 2.11 10.48 4.26
CA LYS A 74 1.74 11.16 5.50
C LYS A 74 0.70 12.21 5.15
N ILE A 75 -0.43 12.17 5.85
CA ILE A 75 -1.48 13.17 5.73
C ILE A 75 -1.01 14.40 6.50
N LYS A 76 -0.63 15.46 5.79
CA LYS A 76 -0.37 16.74 6.43
C LYS A 76 -1.68 17.43 6.76
N CYS A 77 -1.93 17.68 8.04
CA CYS A 77 -2.98 18.60 8.45
C CYS A 77 -2.59 20.03 8.06
N THR A 78 -3.40 20.68 7.22
CA THR A 78 -3.16 22.07 6.76
C THR A 78 -3.42 23.11 7.84
N ALA A 79 -4.15 22.77 8.90
CA ALA A 79 -4.41 23.67 10.03
C ALA A 79 -3.27 23.70 11.06
N CYS A 80 -2.63 22.55 11.32
CA CYS A 80 -1.62 22.41 12.38
C CYS A 80 -0.20 22.08 11.86
N ASN A 81 -0.04 21.87 10.55
CA ASN A 81 1.21 21.41 9.90
C ASN A 81 1.80 20.11 10.47
N VAL A 82 0.97 19.26 11.07
CA VAL A 82 1.38 17.96 11.61
C VAL A 82 1.17 16.87 10.57
N ASP A 83 2.19 16.03 10.38
CA ASP A 83 2.16 14.84 9.54
C ASP A 83 1.51 13.67 10.30
N TYR A 84 0.27 13.33 9.96
CA TYR A 84 -0.45 12.18 10.50
C TYR A 84 -0.32 10.96 9.58
N ALA A 85 -0.20 9.77 10.17
CA ALA A 85 -0.25 8.53 9.40
C ALA A 85 -1.70 8.13 9.03
N ARG A 86 -2.72 8.82 9.57
CA ARG A 86 -4.16 8.52 9.43
C ARG A 86 -5.01 9.77 9.67
N GLU A 87 -6.09 9.92 8.93
CA GLU A 87 -7.28 10.67 9.37
C GLU A 87 -8.12 9.66 10.18
N ASP A 88 -8.42 9.99 11.43
CA ASP A 88 -9.41 9.29 12.25
C ASP A 88 -10.79 9.91 12.03
#